data_AF-A0A026W8I8-F1
#
_entry.id   AF-A0A026W8I8-F1
#
_cell.length_a   1.000
_cell.length_b   1.000
_cell.length_c   1.000
_cell.angle_alpha   90.00
_cell.angle_beta   90.00
_cell.angle_gamma   90.00
#
_symmetry.space_group_name_H-M   'P 1'
#
loop_
_entity.id
_entity.type
_entity.pdbx_description
1 polymer ?
#
loop_
_entity_poly.entity_id
_entity_poly.type
_entity_poly.pdbx_seq_one_letter_code
_entity_poly.pdbx_strand_id
1 'polypeptide(L)'
;DLTNIYYAKELPSYLKHRHLKHVWQEFINRPADQQLLEEVATFSAQWFQPEKNVSYSHIERELDKIAQLIMEDLKRVNPIHPIFSASCEQFSFRKYHTVEENHWDKSDGIQILDSLRKIFFSELNFRAAAYDNPKFFREYLLINYVLEEKVGKAIMLAIMFQSVARRLDIRCDLLSFPVTIASSWSQTYLLLKWQSKWNLDPDESEECYYIDVLRGETVLDNNRIWELVEPIISSDRYCRIDTFEVIIRV
;
A
#
# COMPACT_ATOMS: atom_id res chain seq x y z
N ASP A 1 -7.27 -42.83 -18.60
CA ASP A 1 -8.03 -41.86 -19.41
C ASP A 1 -7.45 -40.46 -19.16
N LEU A 2 -6.85 -39.85 -20.17
CA LEU A 2 -6.15 -38.56 -20.08
C LEU A 2 -7.13 -37.39 -19.87
N THR A 3 -8.37 -37.54 -20.33
CA THR A 3 -9.43 -36.55 -20.21
C THR A 3 -9.84 -36.31 -18.76
N ASN A 4 -9.98 -37.38 -17.97
CA ASN A 4 -10.30 -37.28 -16.55
C ASN A 4 -9.16 -36.65 -15.73
N ILE A 5 -7.90 -36.91 -16.11
CA ILE A 5 -6.73 -36.30 -15.46
C ILE A 5 -6.66 -34.80 -15.78
N TYR A 6 -6.99 -34.41 -17.01
CA TYR A 6 -7.06 -33.01 -17.41
C TYR A 6 -8.17 -32.26 -16.64
N TYR A 7 -9.40 -32.78 -16.62
CA TYR A 7 -10.48 -32.16 -15.85
C TYR A 7 -10.20 -32.11 -14.35
N ALA A 8 -9.58 -33.14 -13.77
CA ALA A 8 -9.20 -33.13 -12.36
C ALA A 8 -8.19 -32.02 -12.01
N LYS A 9 -7.36 -31.58 -12.96
CA LYS A 9 -6.39 -30.49 -12.78
C LYS A 9 -7.00 -29.11 -13.02
N GLU A 10 -7.81 -28.96 -14.06
CA GLU A 10 -8.31 -27.64 -14.48
C GLU A 10 -9.58 -27.20 -13.72
N LEU A 11 -10.43 -28.16 -13.34
CA LEU A 11 -11.72 -27.87 -12.71
C LEU A 11 -11.60 -27.10 -11.38
N PRO A 12 -10.66 -27.42 -10.47
CA PRO A 12 -10.49 -26.66 -9.22
C PRO A 12 -10.17 -25.18 -9.47
N SER A 13 -9.24 -24.91 -10.39
CA SER A 13 -8.86 -23.55 -10.77
C SER A 13 -10.03 -22.78 -11.38
N TYR A 14 -10.79 -23.41 -12.29
CA TYR A 14 -12.00 -22.81 -12.87
C TYR A 14 -13.06 -22.47 -11.82
N LEU A 15 -13.32 -23.37 -10.87
CA LEU A 15 -14.29 -23.15 -9.79
C LEU A 15 -13.85 -21.99 -8.87
N LYS A 16 -12.55 -21.92 -8.55
CA LYS A 16 -12.01 -20.81 -7.77
C LYS A 16 -12.15 -19.48 -8.49
N HIS A 17 -11.81 -19.39 -9.79
CA HIS A 17 -12.00 -18.16 -10.56
C HIS A 17 -13.48 -17.76 -10.64
N ARG A 18 -14.39 -18.71 -10.78
CA ARG A 18 -15.84 -18.42 -10.76
C ARG A 18 -16.31 -17.87 -9.42
N HIS A 19 -15.84 -18.44 -8.31
CA HIS A 19 -16.13 -17.92 -6.98
C HIS A 19 -15.53 -16.52 -6.78
N LEU A 20 -14.27 -16.32 -7.16
CA LEU A 20 -13.58 -15.04 -7.10
C LEU A 20 -14.31 -13.96 -7.93
N LYS A 21 -14.88 -14.29 -9.08
CA LYS A 21 -15.72 -13.32 -9.81
C LYS A 21 -16.89 -12.80 -8.97
N HIS A 22 -17.54 -13.66 -8.18
CA HIS A 22 -18.63 -13.23 -7.30
C HIS A 22 -18.14 -12.34 -6.17
N VAL A 23 -17.09 -12.78 -5.45
CA VAL A 23 -16.52 -12.00 -4.34
C VAL A 23 -16.00 -10.65 -4.84
N TRP A 24 -15.47 -10.59 -6.06
CA TRP A 24 -15.04 -9.35 -6.70
C TRP A 24 -16.21 -8.39 -6.93
N GLN A 25 -17.33 -8.90 -7.45
CA GLN A 25 -18.54 -8.10 -7.64
C GLN A 25 -19.08 -7.57 -6.32
N GLU A 26 -19.07 -8.37 -5.26
CA GLU A 26 -19.45 -7.88 -3.92
C GLU A 26 -18.51 -6.77 -3.43
N PHE A 27 -17.20 -6.91 -3.66
CA PHE A 27 -16.19 -5.94 -3.26
C PHE A 27 -16.35 -4.58 -3.98
N ILE A 28 -16.46 -4.56 -5.31
CA ILE A 28 -16.57 -3.30 -6.07
C ILE A 28 -17.89 -2.56 -5.83
N ASN A 29 -18.90 -3.26 -5.32
CA ASN A 29 -20.19 -2.67 -4.94
C ASN A 29 -20.19 -2.12 -3.51
N ARG A 30 -19.11 -2.28 -2.74
CA ARG A 30 -18.98 -1.64 -1.42
C ARG A 30 -18.76 -0.12 -1.58
N PRO A 31 -19.12 0.67 -0.56
CA PRO A 31 -18.70 2.07 -0.45
C PRO A 31 -17.19 2.25 -0.71
N ALA A 32 -16.81 3.37 -1.35
CA ALA A 32 -15.43 3.60 -1.80
C ALA A 32 -14.41 3.59 -0.65
N ASP A 33 -14.79 4.03 0.53
CA ASP A 33 -13.98 4.00 1.76
C ASP A 33 -13.71 2.56 2.24
N GLN A 34 -14.57 1.61 1.91
CA GLN A 34 -14.41 0.18 2.24
C GLN A 34 -13.69 -0.63 1.15
N GLN A 35 -13.32 -0.01 0.02
CA GLN A 35 -12.59 -0.68 -1.06
C GLN A 35 -11.07 -0.61 -0.83
N LEU A 36 -10.58 -1.45 0.07
CA LEU A 36 -9.18 -1.43 0.49
C LEU A 36 -8.24 -2.04 -0.56
N LEU A 37 -7.13 -1.37 -0.88
CA LEU A 37 -6.16 -1.86 -1.87
C LEU A 37 -5.48 -3.17 -1.48
N GLU A 38 -5.35 -3.46 -0.18
CA GLU A 38 -4.83 -4.75 0.32
C GLU A 38 -5.77 -5.93 0.00
N GLU A 39 -7.09 -5.69 -0.06
CA GLU A 39 -8.06 -6.71 -0.48
C GLU A 39 -7.90 -6.96 -1.98
N VAL A 40 -7.75 -5.90 -2.78
CA VAL A 40 -7.47 -6.00 -4.23
C VAL A 40 -6.20 -6.80 -4.50
N ALA A 41 -5.12 -6.48 -3.78
CA ALA A 41 -3.84 -7.19 -3.88
C ALA A 41 -3.96 -8.66 -3.49
N THR A 42 -4.76 -8.97 -2.45
CA THR A 42 -5.07 -10.34 -2.06
C THR A 42 -5.88 -11.05 -3.15
N PHE A 43 -6.83 -10.36 -3.74
CA PHE A 43 -7.66 -10.86 -4.84
C PHE A 43 -6.80 -11.27 -6.03
N SER A 44 -5.87 -10.40 -6.42
CA SER A 44 -4.91 -10.68 -7.49
C SER A 44 -4.06 -11.91 -7.15
N ALA A 45 -3.58 -12.03 -5.91
CA ALA A 45 -2.82 -13.20 -5.48
C ALA A 45 -3.65 -14.50 -5.59
N GLN A 46 -4.91 -14.49 -5.14
CA GLN A 46 -5.81 -15.64 -5.28
C GLN A 46 -6.09 -15.99 -6.74
N TRP A 47 -6.25 -14.97 -7.59
CA TRP A 47 -6.55 -15.15 -9.01
C TRP A 47 -5.38 -15.78 -9.77
N PHE A 48 -4.15 -15.30 -9.54
CA PHE A 48 -2.95 -15.78 -10.21
C PHE A 48 -2.36 -17.04 -9.58
N GLN A 49 -2.74 -17.39 -8.36
CA GLN A 49 -2.31 -18.60 -7.66
C GLN A 49 -3.51 -19.43 -7.23
N PRO A 50 -4.36 -19.91 -8.17
CA PRO A 50 -5.55 -20.66 -7.82
C PRO A 50 -5.23 -21.96 -7.08
N GLU A 51 -4.04 -22.54 -7.23
CA GLU A 51 -3.64 -23.73 -6.47
C GLU A 51 -3.23 -23.43 -5.02
N LYS A 52 -2.87 -22.18 -4.71
CA LYS A 52 -2.51 -21.78 -3.34
C LYS A 52 -3.75 -21.37 -2.55
N ASN A 53 -3.68 -21.57 -1.23
CA ASN A 53 -4.69 -21.06 -0.30
C ASN A 53 -4.25 -19.71 0.26
N VAL A 54 -4.40 -18.65 -0.54
CA VAL A 54 -4.19 -17.29 -0.08
C VAL A 54 -5.49 -16.78 0.52
N SER A 55 -5.51 -16.36 1.79
CA SER A 55 -6.71 -15.84 2.45
C SER A 55 -6.50 -14.40 2.91
N TYR A 56 -7.51 -13.55 2.74
CA TYR A 56 -7.45 -12.16 3.19
C TYR A 56 -7.22 -12.06 4.70
N SER A 57 -7.89 -12.89 5.49
CA SER A 57 -7.68 -12.95 6.94
C SER A 57 -6.22 -13.25 7.34
N HIS A 58 -5.49 -14.01 6.52
CA HIS A 58 -4.07 -14.25 6.78
C HIS A 58 -3.24 -13.00 6.49
N ILE A 59 -3.46 -12.37 5.34
CA ILE A 59 -2.79 -11.13 4.93
C ILE A 59 -3.04 -10.02 5.95
N GLU A 60 -4.30 -9.84 6.33
CA GLU A 60 -4.75 -8.90 7.34
C GLU A 60 -3.99 -9.07 8.66
N ARG A 61 -3.88 -10.31 9.15
CA ARG A 61 -3.15 -10.63 10.38
C ARG A 61 -1.65 -10.34 10.27
N GLU A 62 -1.02 -10.61 9.12
CA GLU A 62 0.41 -10.28 8.95
C GLU A 62 0.62 -8.76 8.96
N LEU A 63 -0.28 -7.99 8.36
CA LEU A 63 -0.23 -6.52 8.36
C LEU A 63 -0.51 -5.96 9.78
N ASP A 64 -1.42 -6.57 10.53
CA ASP A 64 -1.66 -6.23 11.95
C ASP A 64 -0.41 -6.45 12.81
N LYS A 65 0.34 -7.54 12.61
CA LYS A 65 1.60 -7.79 13.32
C LYS A 65 2.62 -6.69 13.05
N ILE A 66 2.72 -6.22 11.80
CA ILE A 66 3.63 -5.10 11.47
C ILE A 66 3.19 -3.83 12.20
N ALA A 67 1.89 -3.52 12.21
CA ALA A 67 1.35 -2.39 12.95
C ALA A 67 1.67 -2.48 14.46
N GLN A 68 1.60 -3.68 15.04
CA GLN A 68 1.98 -3.92 16.43
C GLN A 68 3.46 -3.63 16.70
N LEU A 69 4.37 -4.10 15.83
CA LEU A 69 5.81 -3.79 15.95
C LEU A 69 6.07 -2.28 15.91
N ILE A 70 5.32 -1.54 15.11
CA ILE A 70 5.44 -0.08 15.02
C ILE A 70 4.92 0.59 16.29
N MET A 71 3.81 0.12 16.84
CA MET A 71 3.30 0.59 18.13
C MET A 71 4.30 0.34 19.27
N GLU A 72 4.99 -0.80 19.26
CA GLU A 72 6.05 -1.13 20.23
C GLU A 72 7.27 -0.20 20.08
N ASP A 73 7.73 0.06 18.86
CA ASP A 73 8.81 1.02 18.59
C ASP A 73 8.43 2.43 19.02
N LEU A 74 7.23 2.89 18.64
CA LEU A 74 6.72 4.20 19.01
C LEU A 74 6.60 4.35 20.52
N LYS A 75 6.19 3.30 21.24
CA LYS A 75 6.12 3.30 22.71
C LYS A 75 7.49 3.41 23.35
N ARG A 76 8.52 2.83 22.73
CA ARG A 76 9.91 2.95 23.19
C ARG A 76 10.46 4.36 22.96
N VAL A 77 10.12 4.98 21.83
CA VAL A 77 10.59 6.33 21.46
C VAL A 77 9.82 7.42 22.20
N ASN A 78 8.49 7.33 22.26
CA ASN A 78 7.60 8.28 22.91
C ASN A 78 6.45 7.54 23.64
N PRO A 79 6.66 7.11 24.90
CA PRO A 79 5.65 6.40 25.68
C PRO A 79 4.36 7.20 25.95
N ILE A 80 4.40 8.52 25.84
CA ILE A 80 3.27 9.43 26.13
C ILE A 80 2.54 9.88 24.85
N HIS A 81 2.86 9.28 23.70
CA HIS A 81 2.22 9.62 22.44
C HIS A 81 0.68 9.45 22.53
N PRO A 82 -0.13 10.40 22.01
CA PRO A 82 -1.58 10.35 22.13
C PRO A 82 -2.27 9.11 21.52
N ILE A 83 -1.60 8.37 20.62
CA ILE A 83 -2.07 7.12 20.02
C ILE A 83 -2.34 6.03 21.06
N PHE A 84 -1.61 6.05 22.18
CA PHE A 84 -1.82 5.10 23.28
C PHE A 84 -3.02 5.43 24.16
N SER A 85 -3.59 6.64 24.01
CA SER A 85 -4.83 7.05 24.66
C SER A 85 -6.05 6.91 23.75
N ALA A 86 -5.84 6.60 22.46
CA ALA A 86 -6.91 6.39 21.49
C ALA A 86 -7.66 5.08 21.76
N SER A 87 -8.95 5.07 21.44
CA SER A 87 -9.82 3.92 21.73
C SER A 87 -9.58 2.76 20.76
N CYS A 88 -9.74 1.51 21.23
CA CYS A 88 -9.69 0.33 20.36
C CYS A 88 -10.77 0.36 19.26
N GLU A 89 -11.92 0.99 19.53
CA GLU A 89 -13.01 1.15 18.56
C GLU A 89 -12.58 2.02 17.37
N GLN A 90 -11.82 3.09 17.61
CA GLN A 90 -11.27 3.94 16.54
C GLN A 90 -10.35 3.14 15.62
N PHE A 91 -9.38 2.40 16.17
CA PHE A 91 -8.49 1.57 15.34
C PHE A 91 -9.24 0.48 14.58
N SER A 92 -10.22 -0.16 15.23
CA SER A 92 -11.05 -1.20 14.60
C SER A 92 -11.86 -0.65 13.44
N PHE A 93 -12.42 0.55 13.57
CA PHE A 93 -13.15 1.22 12.50
C PHE A 93 -12.21 1.58 11.34
N ARG A 94 -11.08 2.22 11.64
CA ARG A 94 -10.05 2.65 10.65
C ARG A 94 -9.45 1.47 9.91
N LYS A 95 -9.40 0.30 10.53
CA LYS A 95 -8.94 -0.95 9.91
C LYS A 95 -9.78 -1.36 8.69
N TYR A 96 -11.04 -0.94 8.59
CA TYR A 96 -11.92 -1.33 7.48
C TYR A 96 -12.41 -0.16 6.62
N HIS A 97 -11.99 1.08 6.94
CA HIS A 97 -12.45 2.28 6.24
C HIS A 97 -11.28 3.22 5.94
N THR A 98 -11.24 3.72 4.70
CA THR A 98 -10.38 4.82 4.26
C THR A 98 -11.10 6.12 4.56
N VAL A 99 -10.89 6.65 5.76
CA VAL A 99 -11.49 7.93 6.16
C VAL A 99 -10.75 9.07 5.50
N GLU A 100 -11.48 10.14 5.15
CA GLU A 100 -10.90 11.25 4.39
C GLU A 100 -9.88 12.09 5.19
N GLU A 101 -9.99 12.14 6.51
CA GLU A 101 -9.16 13.03 7.32
C GLU A 101 -8.20 12.29 8.23
N ASN A 102 -6.95 12.76 8.24
CA ASN A 102 -5.97 12.40 9.25
C ASN A 102 -6.35 13.02 10.59
N HIS A 103 -6.26 12.23 11.66
CA HIS A 103 -6.58 12.69 13.01
C HIS A 103 -5.39 13.33 13.72
N TRP A 104 -4.18 12.86 13.41
CA TRP A 104 -2.96 13.31 14.03
C TRP A 104 -2.56 14.68 13.53
N ASP A 105 -2.07 15.52 14.44
CA ASP A 105 -1.37 16.73 14.06
C ASP A 105 -0.05 16.40 13.34
N LYS A 106 0.64 17.46 12.89
CA LYS A 106 1.91 17.33 12.18
C LYS A 106 2.96 16.55 12.99
N SER A 107 3.12 16.87 14.27
CA SER A 107 4.20 16.31 15.08
C SER A 107 3.94 14.84 15.44
N ASP A 108 2.72 14.51 15.82
CA ASP A 108 2.31 13.15 16.14
C ASP A 108 2.32 12.26 14.89
N GLY A 109 1.77 12.77 13.78
CA GLY A 109 1.72 12.04 12.52
C GLY A 109 3.11 11.70 11.97
N ILE A 110 4.06 12.64 12.05
CA ILE A 110 5.45 12.40 11.65
C ILE A 110 6.12 11.34 12.53
N GLN A 111 5.89 11.35 13.85
CA GLN A 111 6.46 10.34 14.74
C GLN A 111 5.96 8.93 14.39
N ILE A 112 4.67 8.78 14.09
CA ILE A 112 4.11 7.50 13.65
C ILE A 112 4.72 7.09 12.30
N LEU A 113 4.83 8.02 11.34
CA LEU A 113 5.42 7.76 10.03
C LEU A 113 6.90 7.39 10.10
N ASP A 114 7.67 8.00 10.99
CA ASP A 114 9.09 7.69 11.19
C ASP A 114 9.27 6.30 11.79
N SER A 115 8.49 5.94 12.81
CA SER A 115 8.47 4.56 13.34
C SER A 115 8.02 3.56 12.28
N LEU A 116 6.97 3.87 11.51
CA LEU A 116 6.50 3.04 10.41
C LEU A 116 7.59 2.81 9.36
N ARG A 117 8.26 3.86 8.88
CA ARG A 117 9.35 3.76 7.90
C ARG A 117 10.51 2.94 8.42
N LYS A 118 10.96 3.22 9.64
CA LYS A 118 12.05 2.50 10.29
C LYS A 118 11.74 1.01 10.39
N ILE A 119 10.57 0.63 10.91
CA ILE A 119 10.20 -0.79 11.02
C ILE A 119 10.05 -1.42 9.64
N PHE A 120 9.34 -0.76 8.72
CA PHE A 120 9.02 -1.34 7.43
C PHE A 120 10.26 -1.53 6.54
N PHE A 121 11.07 -0.48 6.37
CA PHE A 121 12.20 -0.49 5.45
C PHE A 121 13.52 -0.92 6.10
N SER A 122 13.79 -0.53 7.35
CA SER A 122 15.09 -0.79 7.97
C SER A 122 15.08 -2.09 8.79
N GLU A 123 14.07 -2.33 9.64
CA GLU A 123 14.06 -3.53 10.51
C GLU A 123 13.51 -4.78 9.82
N LEU A 124 12.36 -4.66 9.13
CA LEU A 124 11.76 -5.75 8.36
C LEU A 124 12.36 -5.90 6.95
N ASN A 125 13.16 -4.92 6.52
CA ASN A 125 13.89 -4.93 5.26
C ASN A 125 13.00 -5.14 4.02
N PHE A 126 11.79 -4.55 4.04
CA PHE A 126 10.96 -4.51 2.84
C PHE A 126 11.64 -3.64 1.78
N ARG A 127 11.83 -4.16 0.58
CA ARG A 127 12.57 -3.46 -0.49
C ARG A 127 12.00 -3.69 -1.87
N ALA A 128 12.11 -2.66 -2.71
CA ALA A 128 11.72 -2.75 -4.10
C ALA A 128 12.68 -3.67 -4.88
N ALA A 129 12.13 -4.58 -5.68
CA ALA A 129 12.90 -5.37 -6.61
C ALA A 129 13.55 -4.45 -7.67
N ALA A 130 14.85 -4.63 -7.90
CA ALA A 130 15.57 -3.86 -8.90
C ALA A 130 15.01 -4.09 -10.31
N TYR A 131 14.90 -3.01 -11.10
CA TYR A 131 14.32 -3.03 -12.44
C TYR A 131 15.19 -3.78 -13.46
N ASP A 132 16.50 -3.85 -13.21
CA ASP A 132 17.51 -4.49 -14.06
C ASP A 132 17.58 -6.01 -13.87
N ASN A 133 16.85 -6.57 -12.91
CA ASN A 133 16.79 -8.01 -12.74
C ASN A 133 15.99 -8.63 -13.92
N PRO A 134 16.65 -9.41 -14.81
CA PRO A 134 16.01 -9.97 -16.01
C PRO A 134 14.89 -10.97 -15.67
N LYS A 135 14.77 -11.37 -14.40
CA LYS A 135 13.64 -12.13 -13.88
C LYS A 135 12.65 -11.16 -13.23
N PHE A 136 11.90 -10.45 -14.07
CA PHE A 136 10.74 -9.67 -13.65
C PHE A 136 9.63 -10.65 -13.23
N PHE A 137 9.80 -11.23 -12.04
CA PHE A 137 8.92 -12.26 -11.52
C PHE A 137 7.54 -11.66 -11.21
N ARG A 138 6.50 -12.27 -11.77
CA ARG A 138 5.09 -11.93 -11.50
C ARG A 138 4.78 -12.05 -10.01
N GLU A 139 5.53 -12.90 -9.31
CA GLU A 139 5.49 -13.14 -7.87
C GLU A 139 5.72 -11.86 -7.06
N TYR A 140 6.51 -10.90 -7.55
CA TYR A 140 6.73 -9.61 -6.87
C TYR A 140 5.51 -8.68 -6.85
N LEU A 141 4.44 -9.02 -7.59
CA LEU A 141 3.13 -8.35 -7.54
C LEU A 141 2.14 -9.09 -6.64
N LEU A 142 2.54 -10.18 -5.97
CA LEU A 142 1.65 -11.00 -5.15
C LEU A 142 1.89 -10.68 -3.67
N ILE A 143 0.89 -10.12 -2.99
CA ILE A 143 1.03 -9.62 -1.61
C ILE A 143 1.54 -10.69 -0.62
N ASN A 144 1.09 -11.92 -0.77
CA ASN A 144 1.54 -13.05 0.07
C ASN A 144 3.02 -13.35 -0.13
N TYR A 145 3.51 -13.27 -1.36
CA TYR A 145 4.93 -13.48 -1.66
C TYR A 145 5.78 -12.32 -1.11
N VAL A 146 5.33 -11.08 -1.28
CA VAL A 146 6.06 -9.90 -0.79
C VAL A 146 6.12 -9.90 0.74
N LEU A 147 5.05 -10.30 1.43
CA LEU A 147 5.04 -10.47 2.89
C LEU A 147 6.06 -11.51 3.38
N GLU A 148 6.28 -12.58 2.63
CA GLU A 148 7.22 -13.65 2.96
C GLU A 148 8.67 -13.25 2.65
N GLU A 149 8.93 -12.82 1.42
CA GLU A 149 10.28 -12.57 0.92
C GLU A 149 10.80 -11.16 1.22
N LYS A 150 9.93 -10.26 1.66
CA LYS A 150 10.24 -8.83 1.90
C LYS A 150 10.74 -8.09 0.65
N VAL A 151 10.54 -8.68 -0.53
CA VAL A 151 10.93 -8.07 -1.81
C VAL A 151 9.73 -8.06 -2.74
N GLY A 152 9.41 -6.91 -3.31
CA GLY A 152 8.25 -6.74 -4.17
C GLY A 152 8.37 -5.59 -5.16
N LYS A 153 7.35 -5.41 -5.99
CA LYS A 153 7.22 -4.18 -6.80
C LYS A 153 6.81 -3.02 -5.91
N ALA A 154 7.20 -1.81 -6.29
CA ALA A 154 6.89 -0.59 -5.54
C ALA A 154 5.39 -0.44 -5.25
N ILE A 155 4.51 -0.79 -6.19
CA ILE A 155 3.06 -0.75 -5.97
C ILE A 155 2.62 -1.65 -4.82
N MET A 156 3.19 -2.85 -4.71
CA MET A 156 2.80 -3.79 -3.66
C MET A 156 3.31 -3.33 -2.29
N LEU A 157 4.55 -2.83 -2.26
CA LEU A 157 5.13 -2.25 -1.05
C LEU A 157 4.33 -1.02 -0.60
N ALA A 158 3.88 -0.19 -1.53
CA ALA A 158 3.10 1.01 -1.22
C ALA A 158 1.71 0.66 -0.69
N ILE A 159 1.05 -0.35 -1.27
CA ILE A 159 -0.22 -0.89 -0.76
C ILE A 159 -0.04 -1.42 0.66
N MET A 160 1.01 -2.20 0.91
CA MET A 160 1.31 -2.73 2.25
C MET A 160 1.64 -1.62 3.25
N PHE A 161 2.43 -0.63 2.86
CA PHE A 161 2.76 0.50 3.72
C PHE A 161 1.52 1.32 4.07
N GLN A 162 0.71 1.69 3.07
CA GLN A 162 -0.56 2.40 3.25
C GLN A 162 -1.52 1.62 4.17
N SER A 163 -1.59 0.31 3.96
CA SER A 163 -2.39 -0.62 4.74
C SER A 163 -2.00 -0.64 6.23
N VAL A 164 -0.69 -0.66 6.52
CA VAL A 164 -0.17 -0.62 7.89
C VAL A 164 -0.36 0.78 8.49
N ALA A 165 -0.08 1.84 7.74
CA ALA A 165 -0.32 3.22 8.17
C ALA A 165 -1.78 3.43 8.60
N ARG A 166 -2.73 2.92 7.82
CA ARG A 166 -4.17 3.04 8.10
C ARG A 166 -4.57 2.34 9.40
N ARG A 167 -3.92 1.23 9.76
CA ARG A 167 -4.11 0.55 11.06
C ARG A 167 -3.62 1.38 12.25
N LEU A 168 -2.76 2.36 12.00
CA LEU A 168 -2.23 3.32 12.97
C LEU A 168 -2.95 4.68 12.88
N ASP A 169 -4.12 4.72 12.21
CA ASP A 169 -4.90 5.92 11.94
C ASP A 169 -4.15 7.00 11.14
N ILE A 170 -3.24 6.57 10.26
CA ILE A 170 -2.53 7.41 9.30
C ILE A 170 -3.04 7.11 7.89
N ARG A 171 -3.65 8.10 7.24
CA ARG A 171 -4.05 8.05 5.84
C ARG A 171 -2.90 8.51 4.95
N CYS A 172 -2.37 7.58 4.16
CA CYS A 172 -1.51 7.88 3.03
C CYS A 172 -2.26 7.68 1.72
N ASP A 173 -2.18 8.65 0.81
CA ASP A 173 -2.72 8.54 -0.54
C ASP A 173 -1.64 8.02 -1.49
N LEU A 174 -1.95 6.94 -2.21
CA LEU A 174 -1.06 6.40 -3.23
C LEU A 174 -1.19 7.21 -4.53
N LEU A 175 -0.10 7.84 -4.94
CA LEU A 175 -0.02 8.68 -6.13
C LEU A 175 0.84 8.04 -7.20
N SER A 176 0.41 8.19 -8.45
CA SER A 176 1.08 7.69 -9.63
C SER A 176 1.53 8.83 -10.54
N PHE A 177 2.79 8.79 -10.96
CA PHE A 177 3.43 9.80 -11.80
C PHE A 177 3.96 9.16 -13.08
N PRO A 178 3.50 9.56 -14.28
CA PRO A 178 4.15 9.16 -15.50
C PRO A 178 5.52 9.84 -15.59
N VAL A 179 6.58 9.05 -15.70
CA VAL A 179 7.96 9.48 -15.87
C VAL A 179 8.43 9.08 -17.26
N THR A 180 8.77 10.08 -18.06
CA THR A 180 9.42 9.87 -19.35
C THR A 180 10.92 9.83 -19.12
N ILE A 181 11.51 8.63 -19.08
CA ILE A 181 12.97 8.50 -19.07
C ILE A 181 13.45 8.60 -20.52
N ALA A 182 14.57 9.28 -20.75
CA ALA A 182 15.13 9.61 -22.08
C ALA A 182 15.36 8.40 -23.01
N SER A 183 15.19 7.17 -22.52
CA SER A 183 15.20 5.91 -23.27
C SER A 183 13.82 5.23 -23.29
N SER A 184 12.86 5.84 -23.99
CA SER A 184 11.73 5.20 -24.70
C SER A 184 10.75 4.27 -23.95
N TRP A 185 10.58 4.39 -22.63
CA TRP A 185 9.40 3.83 -21.95
C TRP A 185 8.85 4.85 -20.96
N SER A 186 7.54 5.10 -21.02
CA SER A 186 6.82 5.80 -19.94
C SER A 186 6.81 4.86 -18.74
N GLN A 187 7.57 5.21 -17.70
CA GLN A 187 7.55 4.49 -16.43
C GLN A 187 6.58 5.17 -15.49
N THR A 188 6.03 4.43 -14.55
CA THR A 188 5.19 5.02 -13.51
C THR A 188 5.95 5.04 -12.20
N TYR A 189 6.24 6.24 -11.71
CA TYR A 189 6.81 6.46 -10.39
C TYR A 189 5.68 6.56 -9.37
N LEU A 190 5.91 6.04 -8.16
CA LEU A 190 4.89 5.88 -7.13
C LEU A 190 5.35 6.55 -5.85
N LEU A 191 4.52 7.44 -5.31
CA LEU A 191 4.75 8.07 -4.02
C LEU A 191 3.52 7.90 -3.14
N LEU A 192 3.73 7.85 -1.82
CA LEU A 192 2.66 7.97 -0.84
C LEU A 192 2.65 9.39 -0.30
N LYS A 193 1.51 10.07 -0.42
CA LYS A 193 1.29 11.42 0.12
C LYS A 193 0.61 11.32 1.48
N TRP A 194 1.14 12.01 2.47
CA TRP A 194 0.51 12.23 3.76
C TRP A 194 0.35 13.73 4.02
N GLN A 195 -0.73 14.10 4.70
CA GLN A 195 -1.02 15.45 5.16
C GLN A 195 -1.53 15.36 6.60
N SER A 196 -1.13 16.31 7.45
CA SER A 196 -1.66 16.38 8.82
C SER A 196 -3.16 16.66 8.82
N LYS A 197 -3.79 16.56 10.00
CA LYS A 197 -5.17 17.03 10.20
C LYS A 197 -5.39 18.42 9.60
N TRP A 198 -6.52 18.60 8.91
CA TRP A 198 -6.97 19.90 8.40
C TRP A 198 -7.12 20.88 9.56
N ASN A 199 -6.19 21.83 9.68
CA ASN A 199 -6.44 23.05 10.43
C ASN A 199 -6.97 24.09 9.44
N LEU A 200 -8.09 24.71 9.81
CA LEU A 200 -8.79 25.75 9.07
C LEU A 200 -7.92 27.03 8.99
N ASP A 201 -6.89 27.04 8.13
CA ASP A 201 -6.36 28.31 7.62
C ASP A 201 -5.76 28.11 6.21
N PRO A 202 -6.39 28.66 5.15
CA PRO A 202 -5.95 28.48 3.76
C PRO A 202 -4.64 29.23 3.40
N ASP A 203 -4.04 29.96 4.34
CA ASP A 203 -2.85 30.80 4.14
C ASP A 203 -1.54 30.17 4.68
N GLU A 204 -1.63 29.09 5.47
CA GLU A 204 -0.47 28.25 5.79
C GLU A 204 -0.33 27.18 4.71
N SER A 205 0.70 27.33 3.87
CA SER A 205 1.02 26.37 2.81
C SER A 205 0.98 24.94 3.34
N GLU A 206 0.03 24.14 2.83
CA GLU A 206 -0.18 22.74 3.20
C GLU A 206 1.14 21.94 3.06
N GLU A 207 1.87 21.76 4.15
CA GLU A 207 3.06 20.92 4.16
C GLU A 207 2.65 19.46 3.97
N CYS A 208 2.76 19.00 2.73
CA CYS A 208 2.55 17.61 2.35
C CYS A 208 3.87 16.85 2.48
N TYR A 209 3.78 15.63 3.00
CA TYR A 209 4.91 14.72 3.09
C TYR A 209 4.76 13.63 2.05
N TYR A 210 5.84 13.37 1.33
CA TYR A 210 5.87 12.31 0.33
C TYR A 210 6.88 11.26 0.72
N ILE A 211 6.45 10.02 0.66
CA ILE A 211 7.24 8.85 1.02
C ILE A 211 7.55 8.10 -0.28
N ASP A 212 8.83 8.03 -0.61
CA ASP A 212 9.31 7.25 -1.74
C ASP A 212 9.55 5.80 -1.31
N VAL A 213 8.63 4.93 -1.68
CA VAL A 213 8.68 3.48 -1.37
C VAL A 213 9.79 2.77 -2.17
N LEU A 214 10.25 3.32 -3.30
CA LEU A 214 11.40 2.77 -4.06
C LEU A 214 12.72 3.03 -3.33
N ARG A 215 12.83 4.17 -2.65
CA ARG A 215 14.05 4.58 -1.93
C ARG A 215 13.96 4.37 -0.42
N GLY A 216 12.82 3.90 0.10
CA GLY A 216 12.56 3.39 1.45
C GLY A 216 12.70 4.39 2.59
N GLU A 217 13.83 5.07 2.66
CA GLU A 217 14.23 5.93 3.77
C GLU A 217 14.14 7.41 3.46
N THR A 218 13.70 7.82 2.27
CA THR A 218 13.64 9.25 1.90
C THR A 218 12.23 9.81 2.07
N VAL A 219 12.08 10.80 2.96
CA VAL A 219 10.91 11.69 2.97
C VAL A 219 11.25 12.94 2.17
N LEU A 220 10.36 13.26 1.24
CA LEU A 220 10.43 14.44 0.40
C LEU A 220 9.37 15.42 0.89
N ASP A 221 9.77 16.65 1.12
CA ASP A 221 8.84 17.77 1.24
C ASP A 221 8.44 18.26 -0.17
N ASN A 222 7.48 19.18 -0.22
CA ASN A 222 7.02 19.78 -1.48
C ASN A 222 8.17 20.33 -2.36
N ASN A 223 9.25 20.83 -1.76
CA ASN A 223 10.36 21.45 -2.48
C ASN A 223 11.28 20.41 -3.12
N ARG A 224 11.52 19.28 -2.44
CA ARG A 224 12.42 18.20 -2.90
C ARG A 224 11.83 17.28 -3.96
N ILE A 225 10.50 17.25 -4.10
CA ILE A 225 9.85 16.54 -5.22
C ILE A 225 10.25 17.16 -6.55
N TRP A 226 10.30 18.49 -6.62
CA TRP A 226 10.63 19.21 -7.85
C TRP A 226 12.02 18.82 -8.38
N GLU A 227 12.99 18.60 -7.49
CA GLU A 227 14.35 18.13 -7.84
C GLU A 227 14.38 16.71 -8.42
N LEU A 228 13.41 15.85 -8.10
CA LEU A 228 13.31 14.48 -8.60
C LEU A 228 12.49 14.36 -9.90
N VAL A 229 11.62 15.34 -10.16
CA VAL A 229 10.59 15.29 -11.22
C VAL A 229 10.82 16.39 -12.29
N GLU A 230 11.98 17.04 -12.26
CA GLU A 230 12.29 18.28 -13.00
C GLU A 230 12.10 18.26 -14.53
N PRO A 231 12.03 17.14 -15.28
CA PRO A 231 11.62 17.21 -16.69
C PRO A 231 10.10 17.20 -16.93
N ILE A 232 9.24 16.98 -15.92
CA ILE A 232 7.88 16.44 -16.14
C ILE A 232 6.75 17.44 -15.79
N ILE A 233 7.04 18.58 -15.19
CA ILE A 233 6.00 19.44 -14.61
C ILE A 233 5.68 20.60 -15.55
N SER A 234 4.79 20.34 -16.51
CA SER A 234 3.97 21.40 -17.13
C SER A 234 2.47 21.14 -17.01
N SER A 235 2.06 20.22 -16.13
CA SER A 235 0.65 19.83 -16.03
C SER A 235 0.33 19.25 -14.66
N ASP A 236 -0.72 19.78 -14.03
CA ASP A 236 -1.38 19.32 -12.80
C ASP A 236 -1.97 17.89 -12.87
N ARG A 237 -1.26 16.91 -13.43
CA ARG A 237 -1.74 15.55 -13.67
C ARG A 237 -1.21 14.57 -12.62
N TYR A 238 -1.68 14.72 -11.39
CA TYR A 238 -1.55 13.69 -10.35
C TYR A 238 -2.75 12.75 -10.43
N CYS A 239 -2.53 11.44 -10.58
CA CYS A 239 -3.60 10.45 -10.45
C CYS A 239 -3.43 9.72 -9.12
N ARG A 240 -4.39 9.89 -8.21
CA ARG A 240 -4.56 9.00 -7.06
C ARG A 240 -4.89 7.61 -7.60
N ILE A 241 -4.14 6.60 -7.17
CA ILE A 241 -4.41 5.21 -7.54
C ILE A 241 -5.61 4.74 -6.74
N ASP A 242 -6.63 4.29 -7.45
CA ASP A 242 -7.79 3.60 -6.91
C ASP A 242 -7.73 2.09 -7.19
N THR A 243 -8.77 1.39 -6.73
CA THR A 243 -8.97 -0.04 -6.95
C THR A 243 -8.81 -0.47 -8.42
N PHE A 244 -9.34 0.30 -9.38
CA PHE A 244 -9.31 -0.07 -10.80
C PHE A 244 -7.91 0.08 -11.39
N GLU A 245 -7.21 1.15 -11.04
CA GLU A 245 -5.83 1.38 -11.45
C GLU A 245 -4.88 0.29 -10.93
N VAL A 246 -5.11 -0.24 -9.72
CA VAL A 246 -4.32 -1.37 -9.20
C VAL A 246 -4.51 -2.61 -10.09
N ILE A 247 -5.73 -2.91 -10.53
CA ILE A 247 -6.00 -4.10 -11.35
C ILE A 247 -5.29 -4.03 -12.70
N ILE A 248 -5.30 -2.86 -13.36
CA ILE A 248 -4.66 -2.69 -14.68
C ILE A 248 -3.15 -2.95 -14.58
N ARG A 249 -2.57 -2.73 -13.40
CA ARG A 249 -1.13 -2.82 -13.15
C ARG A 249 -0.67 -4.18 -12.63
N VAL A 250 -1.59 -5.11 -12.32
CA VAL A 250 -1.31 -6.43 -11.74
C VAL A 250 -1.67 -7.56 -12.72
#